data_AF-A0A1Z5JUY0-F1
#
_entry.id   AF-A0A1Z5JUY0-F1
#
_cell.length_a   1.000
_cell.length_b   1.000
_cell.length_c   1.000
_cell.angle_alpha   90.00
_cell.angle_beta   90.00
_cell.angle_gamma   90.00
#
_symmetry.space_group_name_H-M   'P 1'
#
loop_
_entity.id
_entity.type
_entity.pdbx_description
1 polymer ?
#
loop_
_entity_poly.entity_id
_entity_poly.type
_entity_poly.pdbx_seq_one_letter_code
_entity_poly.pdbx_strand_id
1 'polypeptide(L)'
;MIINKSLLALVATSSSVAAQMGLFERSLDSHIRTICGIDFIGPTPPPSVSPTASPAPTPVPKSCGTNIGRGDCVDKAGNGYDYCVSAPLAYSPSECRAMAESLELSVGWQMGPFNLPAFSCTIYFDNADSGSFVNPLCPDGFTGLSIREGTGLPVGVNDQVIPLVACFVCD
;
A
#
# COMPACT_ATOMS: atom_id res chain seq x y z
N MET A 1 5.11 -44.81 -32.02
CA MET A 1 4.59 -44.02 -30.89
C MET A 1 5.57 -44.20 -29.74
N ILE A 2 6.47 -43.23 -29.52
CA ILE A 2 7.57 -43.29 -28.55
C ILE A 2 7.21 -42.33 -27.42
N ILE A 3 7.04 -42.85 -26.20
CA ILE A 3 6.74 -42.06 -24.99
C ILE A 3 8.07 -41.68 -24.36
N ASN A 4 8.42 -40.40 -24.41
CA ASN A 4 9.64 -39.86 -23.81
C ASN A 4 9.32 -39.40 -22.37
N LYS A 5 9.88 -40.09 -21.37
CA LYS A 5 9.80 -39.73 -19.95
C LYS A 5 10.94 -38.75 -19.64
N SER A 6 10.62 -37.46 -19.51
CA SER A 6 11.53 -36.49 -18.89
C SER A 6 11.20 -36.35 -17.41
N LEU A 7 12.12 -36.81 -16.57
CA LEU A 7 12.16 -36.60 -15.13
C LEU A 7 12.50 -35.12 -14.87
N LEU A 8 11.61 -34.38 -14.23
CA LEU A 8 11.91 -33.05 -13.70
C LEU A 8 12.61 -33.17 -12.34
N ALA A 9 13.63 -32.33 -12.18
CA ALA A 9 14.43 -32.14 -10.99
C ALA A 9 13.65 -31.45 -9.86
N LEU A 10 13.82 -31.94 -8.63
CA LEU A 10 13.47 -31.21 -7.40
C LEU A 10 14.44 -31.62 -6.29
N VAL A 11 15.36 -30.73 -5.93
CA VAL A 11 15.94 -30.71 -4.58
C VAL A 11 15.97 -29.25 -4.13
N ALA A 12 14.97 -28.90 -3.32
CA ALA A 12 14.98 -27.72 -2.50
C ALA A 12 15.96 -27.95 -1.34
N THR A 13 16.86 -27.00 -1.10
CA THR A 13 17.53 -26.86 0.19
C THR A 13 17.09 -25.54 0.79
N SER A 14 16.22 -25.66 1.79
CA SER A 14 15.88 -24.63 2.75
C SER A 14 17.02 -24.50 3.75
N SER A 15 17.43 -23.27 4.07
CA SER A 15 18.14 -22.96 5.30
C SER A 15 17.85 -21.54 5.72
N SER A 16 17.40 -21.46 6.96
CA SER A 16 16.75 -20.36 7.64
C SER A 16 17.75 -19.30 8.10
N VAL A 17 17.40 -18.02 7.95
CA VAL A 17 18.06 -16.93 8.70
C VAL A 17 17.04 -16.40 9.70
N ALA A 18 17.09 -16.98 10.90
CA ALA A 18 16.46 -16.43 12.08
C ALA A 18 17.53 -15.72 12.92
N ALA A 19 17.08 -14.69 13.64
CA ALA A 19 17.78 -13.97 14.71
C ALA A 19 18.79 -12.90 14.29
N GLN A 20 18.29 -11.67 14.06
CA GLN A 20 18.89 -10.47 14.66
C GLN A 20 17.78 -9.53 15.14
N MET A 21 17.36 -9.71 16.38
CA MET A 21 16.63 -8.69 17.14
C MET A 21 17.65 -7.61 17.55
N GLY A 22 17.69 -6.52 16.79
CA GLY A 22 18.41 -5.31 17.15
C GLY A 22 17.53 -4.41 18.00
N LEU A 23 17.58 -4.59 19.32
CA LEU A 23 17.15 -3.62 20.32
C LEU A 23 17.97 -2.33 20.14
N PHE A 24 17.41 -1.33 19.47
CA PHE A 24 17.93 0.04 19.57
C PHE A 24 17.34 0.68 20.82
N GLU A 25 18.11 0.59 21.91
CA GLU A 25 17.94 1.39 23.12
C GLU A 25 17.97 2.88 22.74
N ARG A 26 16.82 3.55 22.86
CA ARG A 26 16.78 5.01 23.00
C ARG A 26 17.11 5.36 24.45
N SER A 27 18.40 5.28 24.78
CA SER A 27 18.98 5.89 25.97
C SER A 27 19.32 7.35 25.64
N LEU A 28 18.45 8.27 26.05
CA LEU A 28 18.69 9.72 26.03
C LEU A 28 17.72 10.38 27.01
N ASP A 29 17.79 9.97 28.27
CA ASP A 29 17.21 10.75 29.35
C ASP A 29 18.10 10.66 30.58
N SER A 30 18.27 11.79 31.26
CA SER A 30 19.09 11.96 32.47
C SER A 30 20.61 12.05 32.28
N HIS A 31 21.11 13.25 31.96
CA HIS A 31 22.23 13.89 32.66
C HIS A 31 21.93 15.39 32.74
N ILE A 32 21.34 15.82 33.85
CA ILE A 32 22.03 16.52 34.95
C ILE A 32 22.38 17.97 34.58
N ARG A 33 21.50 18.84 35.08
CA ARG A 33 21.72 20.28 35.28
C ARG A 33 22.89 20.52 36.25
N THR A 34 23.29 21.79 36.32
CA THR A 34 24.16 22.47 37.32
C THR A 34 25.65 22.46 36.89
N ILE A 35 26.45 23.54 36.90
CA ILE A 35 26.56 24.78 37.70
C ILE A 35 27.35 25.79 36.81
N CYS A 36 26.95 27.05 36.60
CA CYS A 36 27.47 28.22 37.34
C CYS A 36 26.71 29.49 36.93
N GLY A 37 26.40 30.30 37.93
CA GLY A 37 25.50 31.43 37.91
C GLY A 37 25.88 32.58 36.98
N ILE A 38 24.85 33.22 36.47
CA ILE A 38 24.76 34.66 36.27
C ILE A 38 23.27 35.02 36.33
N ASP A 39 22.86 35.63 37.45
CA ASP A 39 21.54 36.22 37.63
C ASP A 39 21.40 37.46 36.71
N PHE A 40 20.90 37.23 35.50
CA PHE A 40 20.36 38.30 34.66
C PHE A 40 18.90 38.52 35.04
N ILE A 41 18.63 39.54 35.86
CA ILE A 41 17.29 40.07 36.11
C ILE A 41 16.86 40.86 34.86
N GLY A 42 16.49 40.13 33.81
CA GLY A 42 15.82 40.68 32.64
C GLY A 42 14.31 40.73 32.87
N PRO A 43 13.60 41.76 32.35
CA PRO A 43 12.15 41.84 32.49
C PRO A 43 11.48 40.61 31.87
N THR A 44 10.68 39.91 32.68
CA THR A 44 9.93 38.70 32.28
C THR A 44 9.09 39.00 31.04
N PRO A 45 9.32 38.32 29.90
CA PRO A 45 8.46 38.47 28.74
C PRO A 45 7.04 37.94 29.09
N PRO A 46 5.98 38.56 28.56
CA PRO A 46 4.62 38.10 28.78
C PRO A 46 4.46 36.64 28.33
N PRO A 47 3.54 35.87 28.95
CA PRO A 47 3.30 34.48 28.57
C PRO A 47 2.93 34.42 27.09
N SER A 48 3.79 33.78 26.30
CA SER A 48 3.49 33.45 24.91
C SER A 48 2.39 32.40 24.93
N VAL A 49 1.17 32.82 24.61
CA VAL A 49 0.04 31.92 24.40
C VAL A 49 0.37 31.02 23.20
N SER A 50 0.76 29.78 23.47
CA SER A 50 0.89 28.76 22.43
C SER A 50 -0.42 28.68 21.66
N PRO A 51 -0.40 28.76 20.33
CA PRO A 51 -1.62 28.60 19.55
C PRO A 51 -2.17 27.20 19.83
N THR A 52 -3.42 27.15 20.32
CA THR A 52 -4.20 25.92 20.42
C THR A 52 -4.13 25.22 19.07
N ALA A 53 -3.51 24.04 19.02
CA ALA A 53 -3.41 23.25 17.81
C ALA A 53 -4.82 23.01 17.27
N SER A 54 -5.07 23.50 16.05
CA SER A 54 -6.31 23.20 15.36
C SER A 54 -6.40 21.68 15.24
N PRO A 55 -7.54 21.05 15.61
CA PRO A 55 -7.70 19.61 15.47
C PRO A 55 -7.41 19.23 14.02
N ALA A 56 -6.54 18.22 13.84
CA ALA A 56 -6.25 17.68 12.53
C ALA A 56 -7.57 17.29 11.83
N PRO A 57 -7.73 17.59 10.53
CA PRO A 57 -8.92 17.15 9.79
C PRO A 57 -9.13 15.66 10.03
N THR A 58 -10.34 15.29 10.47
CA THR A 58 -10.69 13.87 10.57
C THR A 58 -10.75 13.35 9.13
N PRO A 59 -9.95 12.32 8.77
CA PRO A 59 -9.99 11.75 7.43
C PRO A 59 -11.42 11.34 7.11
N VAL A 60 -11.95 11.80 5.97
CA VAL A 60 -13.25 11.33 5.48
C VAL A 60 -13.07 9.87 5.10
N PRO A 61 -13.92 8.95 5.60
CA PRO A 61 -13.81 7.54 5.24
C PRO A 61 -14.04 7.36 3.74
N LYS A 62 -13.04 6.81 3.04
CA LYS A 62 -13.12 6.39 1.64
C LYS A 62 -13.96 5.12 1.53
N SER A 63 -14.77 5.01 0.48
CA SER A 63 -15.62 3.84 0.20
C SER A 63 -15.16 3.16 -1.08
N CYS A 64 -14.86 1.86 -1.02
CA CYS A 64 -14.41 1.10 -2.20
C CYS A 64 -15.42 0.01 -2.61
N GLY A 65 -16.72 0.26 -2.41
CA GLY A 65 -17.78 -0.72 -2.61
C GLY A 65 -18.35 -0.78 -4.03
N THR A 66 -18.04 0.20 -4.88
CA THR A 66 -18.72 0.41 -6.16
C THR A 66 -18.10 -0.47 -7.25
N ASN A 67 -18.83 -1.48 -7.71
CA ASN A 67 -18.40 -2.35 -8.82
C ASN A 67 -18.70 -1.68 -10.17
N ILE A 68 -17.68 -1.54 -11.02
CA ILE A 68 -17.82 -0.90 -12.34
C ILE A 68 -17.74 -1.88 -13.53
N GLY A 69 -17.53 -3.17 -13.26
CA GLY A 69 -17.54 -4.20 -14.29
C GLY A 69 -16.60 -5.37 -14.03
N ARG A 70 -16.50 -6.25 -15.04
CA ARG A 70 -15.58 -7.39 -15.06
C ARG A 70 -14.43 -7.11 -16.02
N GLY A 71 -13.20 -7.26 -15.54
CA GLY A 71 -11.97 -6.94 -16.28
C GLY A 71 -11.02 -6.09 -15.43
N ASP A 72 -9.85 -5.81 -15.98
CA ASP A 72 -8.85 -4.94 -15.36
C ASP A 72 -9.41 -3.50 -15.28
N CYS A 73 -9.27 -2.84 -14.14
CA CYS A 73 -9.65 -1.44 -14.00
C CYS A 73 -8.88 -0.55 -15.00
N VAL A 74 -9.60 0.31 -15.72
CA VAL A 74 -9.01 1.31 -16.63
C VAL A 74 -9.56 2.71 -16.42
N ASP A 75 -8.74 3.70 -16.77
CA ASP A 75 -9.12 5.10 -16.81
C ASP A 75 -10.00 5.45 -18.02
N LYS A 76 -10.31 6.74 -18.17
CA LYS A 76 -11.12 7.25 -19.29
C LYS A 76 -10.45 7.09 -20.66
N ALA A 77 -9.13 7.00 -20.71
CA ALA A 77 -8.36 6.77 -21.92
C ALA A 77 -8.16 5.26 -22.22
N GLY A 78 -8.55 4.38 -21.30
CA GLY A 78 -8.36 2.93 -21.42
C GLY A 78 -7.03 2.43 -20.88
N ASN A 79 -6.26 3.26 -20.16
CA ASN A 79 -5.01 2.86 -19.54
C ASN A 79 -5.28 2.16 -18.20
N GLY A 80 -4.53 1.10 -17.90
CA GLY A 80 -4.57 0.48 -16.58
C GLY A 80 -3.77 1.27 -15.55
N TYR A 81 -3.96 0.98 -14.27
CA TYR A 81 -3.32 1.68 -13.16
C TYR A 81 -2.07 0.98 -12.64
N ASP A 82 -1.19 1.74 -12.00
CA ASP A 82 -0.17 1.15 -11.14
C ASP A 82 -0.82 0.41 -9.98
N TYR A 83 -0.17 -0.64 -9.48
CA TYR A 83 -0.81 -1.48 -8.48
C TYR A 83 0.14 -2.16 -7.52
N CYS A 84 -0.40 -2.50 -6.37
CA CYS A 84 0.18 -3.38 -5.38
C CYS A 84 -0.58 -4.69 -5.38
N VAL A 85 0.12 -5.83 -5.49
CA VAL A 85 -0.48 -7.17 -5.49
C VAL A 85 -0.02 -7.99 -4.29
N SER A 86 -0.95 -8.68 -3.64
CA SER A 86 -0.66 -9.58 -2.53
C SER A 86 -0.13 -10.93 -2.99
N ALA A 87 0.44 -11.70 -2.06
CA ALA A 87 0.59 -13.14 -2.26
C ALA A 87 -0.79 -13.79 -2.54
N PRO A 88 -0.84 -14.87 -3.34
CA PRO A 88 -2.10 -15.54 -3.65
C PRO A 88 -2.76 -16.14 -2.40
N LEU A 89 -4.10 -16.03 -2.32
CA LEU A 89 -4.94 -16.52 -1.22
C LEU A 89 -4.63 -15.91 0.16
N ALA A 90 -3.84 -14.84 0.22
CA ALA A 90 -3.50 -14.18 1.48
C ALA A 90 -4.65 -13.36 2.07
N TYR A 91 -5.59 -12.92 1.23
CA TYR A 91 -6.69 -12.03 1.63
C TYR A 91 -8.02 -12.48 1.04
N SER A 92 -9.08 -12.38 1.84
CA SER A 92 -10.47 -12.45 1.38
C SER A 92 -10.89 -11.17 0.63
N PRO A 93 -11.98 -11.19 -0.15
CA PRO A 93 -12.48 -9.99 -0.82
C PRO A 93 -12.80 -8.84 0.14
N SER A 94 -13.35 -9.13 1.31
CA SER A 94 -13.66 -8.12 2.33
C SER A 94 -12.41 -7.49 2.93
N GLU A 95 -11.35 -8.27 3.16
CA GLU A 95 -10.08 -7.75 3.68
C GLU A 95 -9.37 -6.91 2.62
N CYS A 96 -9.39 -7.34 1.36
CA CYS A 96 -8.82 -6.59 0.25
C CYS A 96 -9.50 -5.21 0.09
N ARG A 97 -10.84 -5.20 0.17
CA ARG A 97 -11.60 -3.95 0.17
C ARG A 97 -11.23 -3.05 1.34
N ALA A 98 -11.24 -3.58 2.57
CA ALA A 98 -10.91 -2.79 3.76
C ALA A 98 -9.50 -2.21 3.69
N MET A 99 -8.57 -2.96 3.11
CA MET A 99 -7.21 -2.48 2.88
C MET A 99 -7.16 -1.35 1.85
N ALA A 100 -7.88 -1.47 0.74
CA ALA A 100 -8.00 -0.38 -0.23
C ALA A 100 -8.61 0.88 0.40
N GLU A 101 -9.66 0.74 1.22
CA GLU A 101 -10.30 1.85 1.94
C GLU A 101 -9.36 2.51 2.96
N SER A 102 -8.42 1.76 3.53
CA SER A 102 -7.43 2.29 4.49
C SER A 102 -6.31 3.12 3.85
N LEU A 103 -6.15 3.04 2.52
CA LEU A 103 -5.10 3.75 1.78
C LEU A 103 -5.64 5.04 1.16
N GLU A 104 -5.11 6.18 1.58
CA GLU A 104 -5.57 7.50 1.14
C GLU A 104 -5.42 7.72 -0.37
N LEU A 105 -4.44 7.08 -1.02
CA LEU A 105 -4.15 7.24 -2.44
C LEU A 105 -4.68 6.11 -3.33
N SER A 106 -5.40 5.14 -2.77
CA SER A 106 -6.02 4.08 -3.58
C SER A 106 -7.14 4.65 -4.46
N VAL A 107 -7.18 4.27 -5.74
CA VAL A 107 -8.27 4.66 -6.66
C VAL A 107 -9.23 3.52 -6.95
N GLY A 108 -8.84 2.29 -6.62
CA GLY A 108 -9.67 1.11 -6.78
C GLY A 108 -8.98 -0.15 -6.30
N TRP A 109 -9.67 -1.27 -6.44
CA TRP A 109 -9.11 -2.59 -6.15
C TRP A 109 -9.78 -3.66 -7.00
N GLN A 110 -9.15 -4.81 -7.06
CA GLN A 110 -9.72 -6.03 -7.65
C GLN A 110 -9.30 -7.26 -6.84
N MET A 111 -10.11 -8.31 -6.99
CA MET A 111 -9.78 -9.66 -6.55
C MET A 111 -9.93 -10.60 -7.73
N GLY A 112 -8.87 -11.34 -8.04
CA GLY A 112 -8.90 -12.31 -9.13
C GLY A 112 -7.58 -13.00 -9.35
N PRO A 113 -7.55 -13.96 -10.30
CA PRO A 113 -6.35 -14.69 -10.62
C PRO A 113 -5.34 -13.79 -11.31
N PHE A 114 -4.16 -13.59 -10.71
CA PHE A 114 -3.04 -12.92 -11.37
C PHE A 114 -2.11 -13.98 -11.98
N ASN A 115 -2.22 -14.21 -13.30
CA ASN A 115 -1.41 -15.15 -14.09
C ASN A 115 -1.39 -16.63 -13.62
N LEU A 116 -2.16 -17.03 -12.61
CA LEU A 116 -2.18 -18.36 -11.99
C LEU A 116 -3.59 -18.67 -11.43
N PRO A 117 -3.93 -19.93 -11.11
CA PRO A 117 -5.27 -20.31 -10.64
C PRO A 117 -5.67 -19.73 -9.26
N ALA A 118 -4.82 -18.91 -8.64
CA ALA A 118 -5.02 -18.43 -7.28
C ALA A 118 -5.36 -16.93 -7.27
N PHE A 119 -6.37 -16.58 -6.46
CA PHE A 119 -6.85 -15.22 -6.31
C PHE A 119 -5.87 -14.37 -5.51
N SER A 120 -5.56 -13.17 -5.98
CA SER A 120 -4.74 -12.18 -5.29
C SER A 120 -5.50 -10.87 -5.13
N CYS A 121 -5.29 -10.21 -4.00
CA CYS A 121 -5.75 -8.84 -3.79
C CYS A 121 -4.85 -7.90 -4.59
N THR A 122 -5.45 -7.02 -5.39
CA THR A 122 -4.72 -5.98 -6.12
C THR A 122 -5.33 -4.63 -5.78
N ILE A 123 -4.52 -3.68 -5.36
CA ILE A 123 -4.93 -2.31 -5.03
C ILE A 123 -4.30 -1.37 -6.05
N TYR A 124 -5.11 -0.49 -6.64
CA TYR A 124 -4.71 0.41 -7.72
C TYR A 124 -4.43 1.82 -7.22
N PHE A 125 -3.47 2.47 -7.86
CA PHE A 125 -3.03 3.83 -7.59
C PHE A 125 -2.98 4.64 -8.87
N ASP A 126 -3.32 5.92 -8.77
CA ASP A 126 -3.16 6.89 -9.85
C ASP A 126 -1.66 7.04 -10.17
N ASN A 127 -1.29 7.00 -11.45
CA ASN A 127 0.08 7.24 -11.87
C ASN A 127 0.58 8.64 -11.49
N ALA A 128 -0.30 9.64 -11.41
CA ALA A 128 0.05 10.97 -10.93
C ALA A 128 0.53 10.97 -9.46
N ASP A 129 0.04 10.02 -8.66
CA ASP A 129 0.41 9.86 -7.24
C ASP A 129 1.57 8.87 -7.05
N SER A 130 1.58 7.74 -7.77
CA SER A 130 2.65 6.73 -7.69
C SER A 130 3.94 7.16 -8.40
N GLY A 131 3.84 8.05 -9.39
CA GLY A 131 4.95 8.50 -10.21
C GLY A 131 5.67 7.33 -10.89
N SER A 132 6.95 7.16 -10.58
CA SER A 132 7.77 6.06 -11.14
C SER A 132 7.85 4.83 -10.23
N PHE A 133 7.29 4.87 -9.02
CA PHE A 133 7.49 3.80 -8.04
C PHE A 133 6.34 3.71 -7.03
N VAL A 134 5.45 2.73 -7.22
CA VAL A 134 4.27 2.47 -6.37
C VAL A 134 4.61 1.70 -5.08
N ASN A 135 5.76 1.02 -5.01
CA ASN A 135 6.19 0.23 -3.85
C ASN A 135 6.06 0.93 -2.48
N PRO A 136 6.39 2.23 -2.32
CA PRO A 136 6.24 2.93 -1.05
C PRO A 136 4.79 3.14 -0.62
N LEU A 137 3.84 3.04 -1.57
CA LEU A 137 2.40 3.10 -1.32
C LEU A 137 1.80 1.73 -1.00
N CYS A 138 2.56 0.65 -1.23
CA CYS A 138 2.08 -0.69 -1.01
C CYS A 138 1.95 -1.02 0.47
N PRO A 139 0.85 -1.67 0.88
CA PRO A 139 0.74 -2.25 2.21
C PRO A 139 1.82 -3.30 2.45
N ASP A 140 2.08 -3.61 3.72
CA ASP A 140 2.99 -4.68 4.10
C ASP A 140 2.57 -6.02 3.46
N GLY A 141 3.54 -6.73 2.90
CA GLY A 141 3.31 -8.01 2.22
C GLY A 141 2.76 -7.90 0.80
N PHE A 142 2.64 -6.69 0.25
CA PHE A 142 2.33 -6.46 -1.16
C PHE A 142 3.60 -6.19 -1.97
N THR A 143 3.53 -6.52 -3.26
CA THR A 143 4.56 -6.17 -4.26
C THR A 143 3.97 -5.15 -5.23
N GLY A 144 4.65 -4.03 -5.43
CA GLY A 144 4.23 -2.98 -6.35
C GLY A 144 4.76 -3.17 -7.76
N LEU A 145 3.95 -2.77 -8.73
CA LEU A 145 4.30 -2.72 -10.14
C LEU A 145 3.91 -1.36 -10.73
N SER A 146 4.93 -0.59 -11.12
CA SER A 146 4.80 0.71 -11.80
C SER A 146 5.12 0.59 -13.28
N ILE A 147 4.15 0.10 -14.04
CA ILE A 147 4.30 -0.13 -15.50
C ILE A 147 3.12 0.44 -16.28
N ARG A 148 2.19 1.14 -15.62
CA ARG A 148 0.97 1.62 -16.26
C ARG A 148 0.78 3.11 -16.01
N GLU A 149 0.08 3.76 -16.94
CA GLU A 149 -0.07 5.22 -16.99
C GLU A 149 -1.52 5.67 -16.71
N GLY A 150 -2.31 4.82 -16.07
CA GLY A 150 -3.70 5.12 -15.70
C GLY A 150 -3.78 6.25 -14.69
N THR A 151 -4.69 7.19 -14.96
CA THR A 151 -4.89 8.37 -14.11
C THR A 151 -6.37 8.61 -13.80
N GLY A 152 -6.63 9.24 -12.66
CA GLY A 152 -7.96 9.49 -12.13
C GLY A 152 -8.65 8.25 -11.56
N LEU A 153 -9.97 8.34 -11.43
CA LEU A 153 -10.78 7.22 -10.95
C LEU A 153 -11.05 6.22 -12.09
N PRO A 154 -11.04 4.90 -11.80
CA PRO A 154 -11.55 3.88 -12.70
C PRO A 154 -12.96 4.20 -13.20
N VAL A 155 -13.13 4.30 -14.52
CA VAL A 155 -14.43 4.54 -15.17
C VAL A 155 -14.88 3.39 -16.06
N GLY A 156 -14.01 2.39 -16.26
CA GLY A 156 -14.32 1.22 -17.07
C GLY A 156 -13.42 0.04 -16.75
N VAL A 157 -13.59 -1.00 -17.55
CA VAL A 157 -12.82 -2.25 -17.46
C VAL A 157 -12.30 -2.66 -18.83
N ASN A 158 -11.10 -3.26 -18.86
CA ASN A 158 -10.59 -3.97 -20.03
C ASN A 158 -10.88 -5.47 -19.88
N ASP A 159 -11.79 -5.99 -20.71
CA ASP A 159 -12.27 -7.37 -20.68
C ASP A 159 -11.36 -8.35 -21.42
N GLN A 160 -10.34 -7.86 -22.12
CA GLN A 160 -9.44 -8.71 -22.92
C GLN A 160 -8.47 -9.54 -22.06
N VAL A 161 -8.21 -9.11 -20.83
CA VAL A 161 -7.11 -9.66 -20.04
C VAL A 161 -7.55 -10.89 -19.24
N ILE A 162 -8.62 -10.80 -18.43
CA ILE A 162 -9.17 -11.97 -17.70
C ILE A 162 -10.66 -11.70 -17.34
N PRO A 163 -11.64 -12.53 -17.77
CA PRO A 163 -13.08 -12.31 -17.49
C PRO A 163 -13.53 -12.62 -16.05
N LEU A 164 -12.59 -12.95 -15.16
CA LEU A 164 -12.84 -13.41 -13.79
C LEU A 164 -12.50 -12.37 -12.72
N VAL A 165 -11.87 -11.26 -13.08
CA VAL A 165 -11.64 -10.13 -12.16
C VAL A 165 -12.84 -9.19 -12.19
N ALA A 166 -13.17 -8.61 -11.04
CA ALA A 166 -14.12 -7.52 -10.92
C ALA A 166 -13.39 -6.27 -10.44
N CYS A 167 -13.65 -5.15 -11.11
CA CYS A 167 -13.07 -3.86 -10.77
C CYS A 167 -14.01 -3.11 -9.82
N PHE A 168 -13.45 -2.59 -8.73
CA PHE A 168 -14.15 -1.75 -7.77
C PHE A 168 -13.44 -0.40 -7.65
N VAL A 169 -14.19 0.69 -7.71
CA VAL A 169 -13.67 2.07 -7.55
C VAL A 169 -13.75 2.50 -6.10
N CYS A 170 -12.78 3.32 -5.69
CA CYS A 170 -12.74 3.98 -4.39
C CYS A 170 -13.10 5.45 -4.51
N ASP A 171 -14.14 5.91 -3.80
CA ASP A 171 -14.63 7.29 -3.77
C ASP A 171 -14.66 7.91 -2.36
#